data_AF-A0A6V7J071-F1
#
_entry.id   AF-A0A6V7J071-F1
#
_cell.length_a   1.000
_cell.length_b   1.000
_cell.length_c   1.000
_cell.angle_alpha   90.00
_cell.angle_beta   90.00
_cell.angle_gamma   90.00
#
_symmetry.space_group_name_H-M   'P 1'
#
loop_
_entity.id
_entity.type
_entity.pdbx_description
1 polymer ?
#
loop_
_entity_poly.entity_id
_entity_poly.type
_entity_poly.pdbx_seq_one_letter_code
_entity_poly.pdbx_strand_id
1 'polypeptide(L)'
;YRAVWKNPLETILSDGTRVITPNLPSSGVLLSLILNVFDEFKFTNESLAGFTNTTLTYHKIIETWKFAFAMRERMGDDEFVENMTE
;
A
#
# COMPACT_ATOMS: atom_id res chain seq x y z
N TYR A 1 19.46 24.17 -1.48
CA TYR A 1 18.98 22.80 -1.27
C TYR A 1 19.26 22.39 0.17
N ARG A 2 18.30 21.81 0.88
CA ARG A 2 18.45 21.33 2.27
C ARG A 2 17.71 20.00 2.42
N ALA A 3 18.23 19.09 3.24
CA ALA A 3 17.52 17.88 3.63
C ALA A 3 16.38 18.23 4.61
N VAL A 4 15.29 17.47 4.55
CA VAL A 4 14.14 17.59 5.46
C VAL A 4 14.01 16.29 6.24
N TRP A 5 13.88 16.40 7.56
CA TRP A 5 13.64 15.26 8.45
C TRP A 5 12.14 15.18 8.72
N LYS A 6 11.54 14.02 8.44
CA LYS A 6 10.12 13.73 8.70
C LYS A 6 9.98 12.38 9.39
N ASN A 7 8.90 12.21 10.15
CA ASN A 7 8.56 10.91 10.70
C ASN A 7 8.19 9.94 9.57
N PRO A 8 8.61 8.67 9.66
CA PRO A 8 8.20 7.67 8.69
C PRO A 8 6.71 7.32 8.88
N LEU A 9 6.10 6.79 7.83
CA LEU A 9 4.81 6.14 7.90
C LEU A 9 4.99 4.70 8.37
N GLU A 10 4.12 4.25 9.27
CA GLU A 10 4.16 2.91 9.81
C GLU A 10 2.80 2.22 9.72
N THR A 11 2.80 0.94 9.36
CA THR A 11 1.63 0.06 9.48
C THR A 11 2.04 -1.27 10.12
N ILE A 12 1.10 -1.92 10.80
CA ILE A 12 1.31 -3.22 11.44
C ILE A 12 0.34 -4.20 10.79
N LEU A 13 0.89 -5.26 10.21
CA LEU A 13 0.11 -6.34 9.61
C LEU A 13 -0.39 -7.30 10.71
N SER A 14 -1.38 -8.13 10.38
CA SER A 14 -2.04 -9.04 11.31
C SER A 14 -1.13 -10.08 11.97
N ASP A 15 0.02 -10.38 11.35
CA ASP A 15 1.05 -11.27 11.90
C ASP A 15 2.02 -10.55 12.86
N GLY A 16 1.81 -9.26 13.12
CA GLY A 16 2.66 -8.41 13.94
C GLY A 16 3.85 -7.80 13.19
N THR A 17 3.99 -8.05 11.89
CA THR A 17 5.04 -7.44 11.07
C THR A 17 4.82 -5.93 10.98
N ARG A 18 5.82 -5.16 11.40
CA ARG A 18 5.83 -3.69 11.30
C ARG A 18 6.51 -3.26 10.01
N VAL A 19 5.77 -2.56 9.16
CA VAL A 19 6.24 -2.03 7.88
C VAL A 19 6.47 -0.53 8.01
N ILE A 20 7.70 -0.09 7.70
CA ILE A 20 8.13 1.31 7.82
C ILE A 20 8.44 1.85 6.43
N THR A 21 7.81 2.96 6.04
CA THR A 21 7.95 3.57 4.71
C THR A 21 8.10 5.09 4.79
N PRO A 22 8.66 5.75 3.77
CA PRO A 22 8.65 7.22 3.71
C PRO A 22 7.21 7.75 3.55
N ASN A 23 6.88 8.83 4.26
CA ASN A 23 5.58 9.52 4.13
C ASN A 23 5.52 10.36 2.84
N LEU A 24 4.42 11.11 2.63
CA LEU A 24 4.28 12.08 1.54
C LEU A 24 5.53 12.97 1.42
N PRO A 25 5.96 13.33 0.19
CA PRO A 25 5.34 13.07 -1.12
C PRO A 25 5.62 11.67 -1.72
N SER A 26 6.24 10.75 -0.96
CA SER A 26 6.55 9.40 -1.44
C SER A 26 5.32 8.50 -1.50
N SER A 27 5.43 7.34 -2.15
CA SER A 27 4.35 6.35 -2.32
C SER A 27 4.17 5.39 -1.13
N GLY A 28 4.73 5.70 0.06
CA GLY A 28 4.66 4.80 1.23
C GLY A 28 3.23 4.53 1.71
N VAL A 29 2.36 5.54 1.64
CA VAL A 29 0.92 5.41 1.94
C VAL A 29 0.23 4.40 1.01
N LEU A 30 0.55 4.42 -0.28
CA LEU A 30 0.00 3.47 -1.27
C LEU A 30 0.47 2.05 -1.00
N LEU A 31 1.77 1.87 -0.70
CA LEU A 31 2.29 0.56 -0.36
C LEU A 31 1.62 0.01 0.90
N SER A 32 1.43 0.85 1.92
CA SER A 32 0.75 0.47 3.16
C SER A 32 -0.70 0.07 2.92
N LEU A 33 -1.44 0.81 2.09
CA LEU A 33 -2.80 0.45 1.67
C LEU A 33 -2.84 -0.92 0.98
N ILE A 34 -1.95 -1.15 0.00
CA ILE A 34 -1.89 -2.41 -0.75
C ILE A 34 -1.61 -3.59 0.20
N LEU A 35 -0.63 -3.43 1.11
CA LEU A 35 -0.25 -4.48 2.04
C LEU A 35 -1.37 -4.79 3.05
N ASN A 36 -2.08 -3.78 3.55
CA ASN A 36 -3.22 -3.99 4.44
C ASN A 36 -4.35 -4.77 3.74
N VAL A 37 -4.62 -4.48 2.46
CA VAL A 37 -5.61 -5.24 1.68
C VAL A 37 -5.15 -6.67 1.42
N PHE A 38 -3.87 -6.88 1.11
CA PHE A 38 -3.32 -8.22 0.91
C PHE A 38 -3.30 -9.05 2.18
N ASP A 39 -3.05 -8.40 3.32
CA ASP A 39 -3.13 -9.03 4.63
C ASP A 39 -4.55 -9.55 4.90
N GLU A 40 -5.60 -8.82 4.51
CA GLU A 40 -6.99 -9.32 4.60
C GLU A 40 -7.30 -10.48 3.66
N PHE A 41 -6.63 -10.59 2.50
CA PHE A 41 -6.81 -11.75 1.63
C PHE A 41 -6.20 -13.05 2.16
N LYS A 42 -5.33 -12.96 3.19
CA LYS A 42 -4.69 -14.11 3.83
C LYS A 42 -4.10 -15.09 2.80
N PHE A 43 -3.31 -14.56 1.87
CA PHE A 43 -2.72 -15.40 0.83
C PHE A 43 -1.83 -16.49 1.42
N THR A 44 -1.99 -17.69 0.91
CA THR A 44 -1.22 -18.89 1.28
C THR A 44 -0.78 -19.65 0.03
N ASN A 45 -0.06 -20.75 0.20
CA ASN A 45 0.34 -21.60 -0.93
C ASN A 45 -0.88 -22.14 -1.71
N GLU A 46 -2.01 -22.38 -1.04
CA GLU A 46 -3.27 -22.81 -1.65
C GLU A 46 -3.86 -21.74 -2.59
N SER A 47 -3.54 -20.47 -2.37
CA SER A 47 -3.96 -19.36 -3.25
C SER A 47 -3.32 -19.44 -4.64
N LEU A 48 -2.23 -20.20 -4.79
CA LEU A 48 -1.55 -20.47 -6.06
C LEU A 48 -1.68 -21.93 -6.49
N ALA A 49 -2.54 -22.72 -5.84
CA ALA A 49 -2.75 -24.11 -6.18
C ALA A 49 -3.65 -24.25 -7.43
N GLY A 50 -3.01 -24.50 -8.56
CA GLY A 50 -3.69 -24.73 -9.84
C GLY A 50 -4.17 -23.45 -10.53
N PHE A 51 -4.73 -23.62 -11.72
CA PHE A 51 -5.02 -22.51 -12.63
C PHE A 51 -6.08 -21.54 -12.07
N THR A 52 -7.18 -22.06 -11.52
CA THR A 52 -8.31 -21.23 -11.05
C THR A 52 -7.92 -20.37 -9.85
N ASN A 53 -7.29 -20.95 -8.82
CA ASN A 53 -6.89 -20.19 -7.63
C ASN A 53 -5.83 -19.15 -7.98
N THR A 54 -4.83 -19.53 -8.78
CA THR A 54 -3.81 -18.61 -9.27
C THR A 54 -4.44 -17.43 -10.02
N THR A 55 -5.36 -17.70 -10.94
CA THR A 55 -6.06 -16.66 -11.71
C THR A 55 -6.83 -15.70 -10.78
N LEU A 56 -7.55 -16.24 -9.79
CA LEU A 56 -8.28 -15.42 -8.83
C LEU A 56 -7.35 -14.57 -7.95
N THR A 57 -6.24 -15.14 -7.51
CA THR A 57 -5.22 -14.44 -6.71
C THR A 57 -4.62 -13.27 -7.48
N TYR A 58 -4.20 -13.47 -8.72
CA TYR A 58 -3.69 -12.39 -9.56
C TYR A 58 -4.76 -11.35 -9.88
N HIS A 59 -6.02 -11.76 -10.10
CA HIS A 59 -7.12 -10.81 -10.28
C HIS A 59 -7.27 -9.89 -9.06
N LYS A 60 -7.30 -10.45 -7.84
CA LYS A 60 -7.34 -9.66 -6.59
C LYS A 60 -6.16 -8.68 -6.49
N ILE A 61 -4.94 -9.16 -6.75
CA ILE A 61 -3.73 -8.33 -6.75
C ILE A 61 -3.87 -7.13 -7.71
N ILE A 62 -4.29 -7.38 -8.95
CA ILE A 62 -4.43 -6.36 -9.98
C ILE A 62 -5.52 -5.35 -9.61
N GLU A 63 -6.67 -5.78 -9.10
CA GLU A 63 -7.74 -4.88 -8.69
C GLU A 63 -7.35 -4.02 -7.48
N THR A 64 -6.64 -4.59 -6.50
CA THR A 64 -6.08 -3.80 -5.39
C THR A 64 -5.12 -2.74 -5.89
N TRP A 65 -4.25 -3.06 -6.85
CA TRP A 65 -3.36 -2.05 -7.44
C TRP A 65 -4.11 -0.97 -8.18
N LYS A 66 -5.11 -1.32 -9.01
CA LYS A 66 -5.94 -0.30 -9.70
C LYS A 66 -6.58 0.66 -8.70
N PHE A 67 -7.12 0.13 -7.61
CA PHE A 67 -7.73 0.94 -6.56
C PHE A 67 -6.71 1.85 -5.87
N ALA A 68 -5.55 1.31 -5.47
CA ALA A 68 -4.50 2.08 -4.81
C ALA A 68 -3.94 3.19 -5.72
N PHE A 69 -3.74 2.89 -7.01
CA PHE A 69 -3.23 3.88 -7.97
C PHE A 69 -4.26 4.95 -8.33
N ALA A 70 -5.56 4.66 -8.27
CA ALA A 70 -6.59 5.69 -8.38
C ALA A 70 -6.50 6.73 -7.24
N MET A 71 -6.05 6.33 -6.05
CA MET A 71 -5.82 7.25 -4.92
C MET A 71 -4.55 8.09 -5.07
N ARG A 72 -3.61 7.69 -5.94
CA ARG A 72 -2.34 8.38 -6.14
C ARG A 72 -2.50 9.83 -6.57
N GLU A 73 -3.56 10.13 -7.32
CA GLU A 73 -3.85 11.49 -7.80
C GLU A 73 -4.10 12.48 -6.65
N ARG A 74 -4.40 11.99 -5.45
CA ARG A 74 -4.61 12.80 -4.25
C ARG A 74 -3.33 13.02 -3.44
N MET A 75 -2.18 12.54 -3.93
CA MET A 75 -0.89 12.68 -3.28
C MET A 75 -0.06 13.82 -3.90
N GLY A 76 0.78 14.42 -3.08
CA GLY A 76 1.61 15.56 -3.44
C GLY A 76 2.53 15.93 -2.28
N ASP A 77 3.18 17.09 -2.41
CA ASP A 77 3.97 17.66 -1.34
C ASP A 77 3.04 18.28 -0.28
N ASP A 78 3.09 17.72 0.93
CA ASP A 78 2.29 18.11 2.09
C ASP A 78 2.60 19.53 2.56
N GLU A 79 3.75 20.11 2.20
CA GLU A 79 4.04 21.52 2.45
C GLU A 79 3.32 22.48 1.47
N PHE A 80 2.76 21.96 0.37
CA PHE A 80 2.21 22.77 -0.73
C PHE A 80 0.75 22.45 -1.12
N VAL A 81 0.20 21.30 -0.72
CA VAL A 81 -1.17 20.89 -1.06
C VAL A 81 -2.00 20.72 0.22
N GLU A 82 -2.90 21.66 0.49
CA GLU A 82 -3.85 21.57 1.61
C GLU A 82 -4.90 20.46 1.37
N ASN A 83 -5.35 19.81 2.46
CA ASN A 83 -6.33 18.71 2.50
C ASN A 83 -5.89 17.35 1.93
N MET A 84 -4.58 17.05 1.90
CA MET A 84 -4.14 15.67 1.72
C MET A 84 -4.40 14.88 3.02
N THR A 85 -5.17 13.80 2.91
CA THR A 85 -5.47 12.89 4.02
C THR A 85 -4.39 11.83 4.07
N GLU A 86 -3.81 11.64 5.27
CA GLU A 86 -2.91 10.52 5.58
C GLU A 86 -3.64 9.17 5.58
#